data_AF-A0A2G2XJG4-F1
#
_entry.id   AF-A0A2G2XJG4-F1
#
_cell.length_a   1.000
_cell.length_b   1.000
_cell.length_c   1.000
_cell.angle_alpha   90.00
_cell.angle_beta   90.00
_cell.angle_gamma   90.00
#
_symmetry.space_group_name_H-M   'P 1'
#
loop_
_entity.id
_entity.type
_entity.pdbx_description
1 polymer ?
#
loop_
_entity_poly.entity_id
_entity_poly.type
_entity_poly.pdbx_seq_one_letter_code
_entity_poly.pdbx_strand_id
1 'polypeptide(L)'
;MKPKNGSQCPSRSNFMQNMYILLLFLLLKLFLLVQCSNNNSLTKSLEVILHEHAFKSLVHQHTGSLYNASVPSSLAGMKLSLVRLRSRTLWEKGANFSGFSIPPRTIPVPYVKRIHIVYNDLGNLSSHYFNISGYDLLTSVIGFIVYDAPSHISTITSLRKLDLRPTGQPISIEFKNLTEMIKGRTTKCAMFDENGKVSLSEMKFPNLCYTRNHGHFTIVLPSETRKKRRIWGFLVIGFVIGLFGVVLVVVVGRMVLGIFKSKKTCEMEREAEEGEFLESVVVGRSKMPVAMVTRTHPVLEGPRFP
;
A
#
# COMPACT_ATOMS: atom_id res chain seq x y z
N MET A 1 -20.89 -69.33 1.27
CA MET A 1 -21.72 -68.11 1.39
C MET A 1 -20.94 -67.03 2.14
N LYS A 2 -20.46 -66.02 1.40
CA LYS A 2 -20.06 -64.70 1.93
C LYS A 2 -20.40 -63.68 0.83
N PRO A 3 -20.98 -62.52 1.18
CA PRO A 3 -21.52 -61.59 0.19
C PRO A 3 -20.38 -60.95 -0.61
N LYS A 4 -20.60 -60.81 -1.93
CA LYS A 4 -19.72 -60.06 -2.83
C LYS A 4 -19.69 -58.59 -2.39
N ASN A 5 -18.50 -58.09 -2.09
CA ASN A 5 -18.23 -56.66 -1.98
C ASN A 5 -18.51 -56.00 -3.34
N GLY A 6 -19.42 -55.03 -3.35
CA GLY A 6 -19.58 -54.12 -4.49
C GLY A 6 -18.29 -53.34 -4.70
N SER A 7 -17.86 -53.26 -5.95
CA SER A 7 -16.72 -52.50 -6.42
C SER A 7 -16.87 -51.02 -6.03
N GLN A 8 -16.00 -50.57 -5.13
CA GLN A 8 -15.95 -49.19 -4.68
C GLN A 8 -15.08 -48.39 -5.65
N CYS A 9 -15.70 -47.43 -6.36
CA CYS A 9 -15.00 -46.45 -7.19
C CYS A 9 -13.90 -45.72 -6.38
N PRO A 10 -12.73 -45.40 -6.98
CA PRO A 10 -11.60 -44.81 -6.27
C PRO A 10 -11.91 -43.42 -5.69
N SER A 11 -11.23 -43.12 -4.57
CA SER A 11 -11.50 -42.02 -3.63
C SER A 11 -11.56 -40.61 -4.25
N ARG A 12 -12.78 -40.06 -4.21
CA ARG A 12 -13.20 -38.71 -4.60
C ARG A 12 -12.70 -37.60 -3.66
N SER A 13 -12.13 -37.92 -2.49
CA SER A 13 -11.86 -36.92 -1.42
C SER A 13 -10.55 -36.14 -1.61
N ASN A 14 -9.48 -36.80 -2.04
CA ASN A 14 -8.13 -36.22 -2.00
C ASN A 14 -7.92 -35.12 -3.06
N PHE A 15 -8.62 -35.21 -4.20
CA PHE A 15 -8.55 -34.21 -5.26
C PHE A 15 -9.24 -32.90 -4.88
N MET A 16 -10.41 -32.99 -4.25
CA MET A 16 -11.17 -31.82 -3.78
C MET A 16 -10.44 -31.08 -2.65
N GLN A 17 -9.80 -31.84 -1.76
CA GLN A 17 -9.05 -31.29 -0.62
C GLN A 17 -7.79 -30.53 -1.07
N ASN A 18 -7.04 -31.06 -2.04
CA ASN A 18 -5.87 -30.38 -2.60
C ASN A 18 -6.22 -29.09 -3.34
N MET A 19 -7.37 -29.04 -4.02
CA MET A 19 -7.85 -27.82 -4.67
C MET A 19 -8.21 -26.71 -3.67
N TYR A 20 -8.82 -27.06 -2.53
CA TYR A 20 -9.17 -26.11 -1.48
C TYR A 20 -7.92 -25.51 -0.82
N ILE A 21 -6.90 -26.33 -0.56
CA ILE A 21 -5.62 -25.88 0.00
C ILE A 21 -4.92 -24.91 -0.96
N LEU A 22 -4.92 -25.20 -2.27
CA LEU A 22 -4.32 -24.32 -3.28
C LEU A 22 -5.04 -22.96 -3.34
N LEU A 23 -6.38 -22.95 -3.26
CA LEU A 23 -7.18 -21.73 -3.24
C LEU A 23 -6.92 -20.89 -1.98
N LEU A 24 -6.81 -21.53 -0.82
CA LEU A 24 -6.50 -20.87 0.45
C LEU A 24 -5.10 -20.24 0.44
N PHE A 25 -4.10 -20.93 -0.12
CA PHE A 25 -2.75 -20.40 -0.30
C PHE A 25 -2.73 -19.18 -1.25
N LEU A 26 -3.53 -19.20 -2.31
CA LEU A 26 -3.65 -18.10 -3.26
C LEU A 26 -4.27 -16.85 -2.62
N LEU A 27 -5.30 -17.06 -1.79
CA LEU A 27 -5.95 -16.00 -1.00
C LEU A 27 -4.99 -15.40 0.05
N LEU A 28 -4.19 -16.24 0.72
CA LEU A 28 -3.23 -15.79 1.73
C LEU A 28 -2.10 -14.94 1.10
N LYS A 29 -1.61 -15.30 -0.08
CA LYS A 29 -0.61 -14.49 -0.80
C LYS A 29 -1.16 -13.12 -1.23
N LEU A 30 -2.45 -13.04 -1.57
CA LEU A 30 -3.09 -11.78 -1.95
C LEU A 30 -3.20 -10.80 -0.77
N PHE A 31 -3.41 -11.31 0.44
CA PHE A 31 -3.45 -10.50 1.66
C PHE A 31 -2.09 -9.89 2.03
N LEU A 32 -0.99 -10.61 1.81
CA LEU A 32 0.36 -10.14 2.14
C LEU A 32 0.88 -9.02 1.23
N LEU A 33 0.36 -8.91 0.00
CA LEU A 33 0.77 -7.87 -0.96
C LEU A 33 0.18 -6.47 -0.68
N VAL A 34 -0.82 -6.35 0.19
CA VAL A 34 -1.54 -5.09 0.46
C VAL A 34 -0.87 -4.24 1.56
N GLN A 35 0.08 -4.81 2.32
CA GLN A 35 0.70 -4.15 3.47
C GLN A 35 2.09 -3.61 3.15
N CYS A 36 2.21 -2.56 2.33
CA CYS A 36 3.44 -1.75 2.31
C CYS A 36 3.22 -0.34 1.76
N SER A 37 2.97 0.61 2.67
CA SER A 37 3.05 2.06 2.40
C SER A 37 3.14 2.81 3.73
N ASN A 38 4.28 2.70 4.45
CA ASN A 38 4.50 3.45 5.68
C ASN A 38 5.24 4.76 5.41
N ASN A 39 4.52 5.77 4.90
CA ASN A 39 5.07 7.14 4.72
C ASN A 39 5.50 7.77 6.07
N ASN A 40 4.97 7.25 7.18
CA ASN A 40 5.26 7.71 8.53
C ASN A 40 6.68 7.37 9.02
N SER A 41 7.34 6.33 8.50
CA SER A 41 8.72 6.02 8.92
C SER A 41 9.74 6.95 8.26
N LEU A 42 9.51 7.32 7.00
CA LEU A 42 10.36 8.20 6.21
C LEU A 42 10.35 9.65 6.73
N THR A 43 9.19 10.15 7.13
CA THR A 43 9.06 11.51 7.71
C THR A 43 9.74 11.63 9.06
N LYS A 44 9.64 10.59 9.90
CA LYS A 44 10.33 10.53 11.19
C LYS A 44 11.85 10.47 11.05
N SER A 45 12.38 9.72 10.09
CA SER A 45 13.82 9.68 9.86
C SER A 45 14.36 11.03 9.37
N LEU A 46 13.61 11.72 8.50
CA LEU A 46 13.93 13.08 8.06
C LEU A 46 14.00 14.05 9.25
N GLU A 47 13.00 14.00 10.14
CA GLU A 47 12.96 14.89 11.30
C GLU A 47 14.21 14.75 12.18
N VAL A 48 14.67 13.52 12.44
CA VAL A 48 15.87 13.25 13.25
C VAL A 48 17.13 13.84 12.60
N ILE A 49 17.26 13.71 11.27
CA ILE A 49 18.41 14.26 10.53
C ILE A 49 18.39 15.80 10.58
N LEU A 50 17.23 16.42 10.34
CA LEU A 50 17.08 17.87 10.39
C LEU A 50 17.33 18.42 11.79
N HIS A 51 16.88 17.70 12.81
CA HIS A 51 17.16 18.03 14.21
C HIS A 51 18.66 18.04 14.50
N GLU A 52 19.38 16.98 14.15
CA GLU A 52 20.83 16.91 14.39
C GLU A 52 21.60 18.06 13.70
N HIS A 53 21.25 18.35 12.44
CA HIS A 53 21.88 19.41 11.66
C HIS A 53 21.52 20.82 12.15
N ALA A 54 20.26 21.05 12.55
CA ALA A 54 19.84 22.33 13.11
C ALA A 54 20.65 22.64 14.37
N PHE A 55 20.76 21.68 15.28
CA PHE A 55 21.41 21.89 16.58
C PHE A 55 22.94 22.00 16.51
N LYS A 56 23.59 21.42 15.49
CA LYS A 56 25.01 21.70 15.20
C LYS A 56 25.30 23.19 14.99
N SER A 57 24.31 23.98 14.58
CA SER A 57 24.48 25.44 14.40
C SER A 57 24.61 26.22 15.71
N LEU A 58 24.21 25.65 16.87
CA LEU A 58 24.08 26.37 18.15
C LEU A 58 25.38 26.81 18.84
N VAL A 59 26.53 26.33 18.38
CA VAL A 59 27.79 26.35 19.15
C VAL A 59 28.23 27.78 19.54
N HIS A 60 27.76 28.84 18.85
CA HIS A 60 28.07 30.25 19.20
C HIS A 60 26.92 31.25 18.93
N GLN A 61 25.69 30.97 19.39
CA GLN A 61 24.51 31.77 19.00
C GLN A 61 23.98 32.73 20.07
N HIS A 62 23.67 33.95 19.64
CA HIS A 62 22.94 34.96 20.42
C HIS A 62 21.44 34.65 20.44
N THR A 63 20.74 35.05 21.50
CA THR A 63 19.29 34.85 21.62
C THR A 63 18.55 35.85 20.74
N GLY A 64 17.53 35.40 19.99
CA GLY A 64 16.64 36.29 19.23
C GLY A 64 16.88 36.37 17.72
N SER A 65 18.01 35.88 17.19
CA SER A 65 18.31 35.86 15.75
C SER A 65 18.08 34.50 15.13
N LEU A 66 17.57 34.48 13.89
CA LEU A 66 17.40 33.26 13.09
C LEU A 66 18.73 32.89 12.42
N TYR A 67 19.20 31.68 12.66
CA TYR A 67 20.44 31.15 12.11
C TYR A 67 20.15 30.07 11.07
N ASN A 68 20.76 30.19 9.90
CA ASN A 68 20.66 29.15 8.88
C ASN A 68 21.62 28.00 9.22
N ALA A 69 21.09 26.79 9.23
CA ALA A 69 21.84 25.57 9.48
C ALA A 69 22.24 24.92 8.16
N SER A 70 23.40 24.25 8.14
CA SER A 70 23.84 23.48 6.99
C SER A 70 23.09 22.16 6.92
N VAL A 71 22.60 21.85 5.72
CA VAL A 71 21.84 20.65 5.40
C VAL A 71 22.77 19.65 4.69
N PRO A 72 22.63 18.33 4.91
CA PRO A 72 23.44 17.34 4.19
C PRO A 72 23.19 17.40 2.68
N SER A 73 24.16 16.97 1.89
CA SER A 73 24.10 17.01 0.42
C SER A 73 22.90 16.25 -0.17
N SER A 74 22.44 15.20 0.50
CA SER A 74 21.24 14.44 0.12
C SER A 74 19.93 15.24 0.21
N LEU A 75 19.93 16.34 0.96
CA LEU A 75 18.79 17.24 1.18
C LEU A 75 19.08 18.63 0.59
N ALA A 76 19.97 18.71 -0.41
CA ALA A 76 20.30 19.95 -1.10
C ALA A 76 19.04 20.64 -1.64
N GLY A 77 18.95 21.96 -1.44
CA GLY A 77 17.79 22.76 -1.81
C GLY A 77 16.75 22.96 -0.69
N MET A 78 16.86 22.25 0.42
CA MET A 78 16.09 22.56 1.63
C MET A 78 16.67 23.77 2.37
N LYS A 79 15.81 24.57 2.99
CA LYS A 79 16.23 25.59 3.96
C LYS A 79 15.97 25.07 5.35
N LEU A 80 16.98 25.14 6.20
CA LEU A 80 16.89 24.78 7.60
C LEU A 80 17.39 25.97 8.43
N SER A 81 16.59 26.38 9.40
CA SER A 81 16.94 27.49 10.27
C SER A 81 16.58 27.16 11.71
N LEU A 82 17.36 27.70 12.64
CA LEU A 82 17.16 27.54 14.06
C LEU A 82 17.19 28.90 14.75
N VAL A 83 16.31 29.09 15.71
CA VAL A 83 16.29 30.28 16.56
C VAL A 83 16.11 29.88 18.02
N ARG A 84 16.85 30.56 18.89
CA ARG A 84 16.68 30.46 20.35
C ARG A 84 15.91 31.68 20.85
N LEU A 85 14.80 31.46 21.52
CA LEU A 85 13.95 32.51 22.11
C LEU A 85 13.71 32.28 23.60
N ARG A 86 13.49 33.37 24.34
CA ARG A 86 12.96 33.31 25.70
C ARG A 86 11.44 33.27 25.64
N SER A 87 10.80 32.42 26.45
CA SER A 87 9.34 32.31 26.47
C SER A 87 8.64 33.62 26.83
N ARG A 88 9.28 34.44 27.68
CA ARG A 88 8.81 35.79 27.98
C ARG A 88 8.82 36.72 26.75
N THR A 89 9.87 36.65 25.93
CA THR A 89 9.96 37.44 24.69
C THR A 89 8.93 37.00 23.67
N LEU A 90 8.72 35.68 23.53
CA LEU A 90 7.65 35.13 22.68
C LEU A 90 6.27 35.60 23.16
N TRP A 91 6.03 35.63 24.47
CA TRP A 91 4.79 36.12 25.05
C TRP A 91 4.56 37.62 24.78
N GLU A 92 5.58 38.45 25.01
CA GLU A 92 5.46 39.91 24.89
C GLU A 92 5.43 40.39 23.43
N LYS A 93 6.27 39.83 22.56
CA LYS A 93 6.50 40.34 21.19
C LYS A 93 6.08 39.38 20.07
N GLY A 94 5.86 38.11 20.37
CA GLY A 94 5.75 37.08 19.34
C GLY A 94 7.09 36.82 18.64
N ALA A 95 7.03 36.23 17.45
CA ALA A 95 8.19 36.00 16.61
C ALA A 95 7.78 36.01 15.14
N ASN A 96 8.48 36.77 14.30
CA ASN A 96 8.18 36.89 12.87
C ASN A 96 9.36 36.38 12.04
N PHE A 97 9.10 35.40 11.17
CA PHE A 97 10.09 34.75 10.30
C PHE A 97 9.60 34.76 8.84
N SER A 98 10.50 34.47 7.90
CA SER A 98 10.25 34.64 6.47
C SER A 98 9.13 33.74 5.87
N GLY A 99 8.69 32.70 6.59
CA GLY A 99 7.60 31.80 6.17
C GLY A 99 6.50 31.59 7.22
N PHE A 100 6.66 32.10 8.46
CA PHE A 100 5.64 31.99 9.49
C PHE A 100 5.81 33.08 10.56
N SER A 101 4.69 33.48 11.16
CA SER A 101 4.64 34.46 12.24
C SER A 101 3.85 33.90 13.41
N ILE A 102 4.50 33.86 14.57
CA ILE A 102 3.91 33.49 15.85
C ILE A 102 3.46 34.78 16.53
N PRO A 103 2.15 34.95 16.80
CA PRO A 103 1.65 36.17 17.43
C PRO A 103 2.10 36.28 18.89
N PRO A 104 2.09 37.50 19.45
CA PRO A 104 2.27 37.69 20.89
C PRO A 104 1.15 36.97 21.66
N ARG A 105 1.36 36.80 22.96
CA ARG A 105 0.49 35.99 23.84
C ARG A 105 0.45 34.50 23.45
N THR A 106 1.61 33.97 23.05
CA THR A 106 1.80 32.54 22.80
C THR A 106 2.67 31.94 23.90
N ILE A 107 2.20 30.85 24.50
CA ILE A 107 2.88 30.16 25.61
C ILE A 107 3.32 28.76 25.17
N PRO A 108 4.57 28.34 25.44
CA PRO A 108 4.97 26.96 25.23
C PRO A 108 4.35 26.02 26.27
N VAL A 109 3.93 24.83 25.85
CA VAL A 109 3.32 23.81 26.71
C VAL A 109 4.14 22.52 26.60
N PRO A 110 4.75 22.03 27.70
CA PRO A 110 4.84 22.66 29.03
C PRO A 110 5.66 23.97 29.03
N TYR A 111 5.45 24.80 30.05
CA TYR A 111 6.17 26.06 30.19
C TYR A 111 7.65 25.82 30.50
N VAL A 112 8.52 26.41 29.67
CA VAL A 112 9.98 26.42 29.86
C VAL A 112 10.51 27.85 29.80
N LYS A 113 11.74 28.10 30.25
CA LYS A 113 12.32 29.46 30.25
C LYS A 113 12.75 29.92 28.85
N ARG A 114 13.28 29.00 28.04
CA ARG A 114 13.82 29.24 26.71
C ARG A 114 13.39 28.10 25.80
N ILE A 115 13.17 28.42 24.53
CA ILE A 115 12.78 27.46 23.50
C ILE A 115 13.70 27.57 22.29
N HIS A 116 13.81 26.46 21.57
CA HIS A 116 14.39 26.37 20.24
C HIS A 116 13.25 26.16 19.24
N ILE A 117 13.22 26.97 18.19
CA ILE A 117 12.29 26.77 17.08
C ILE A 117 13.12 26.37 15.86
N VAL A 118 12.92 25.16 15.39
CA VAL A 118 13.52 24.64 14.14
C VAL A 118 12.52 24.92 13.03
N TYR A 119 12.93 25.67 12.02
CA TYR A 119 12.16 25.93 10.80
C TYR A 119 12.77 25.17 9.63
N ASN A 120 11.92 24.53 8.82
CA ASN A 120 12.34 23.86 7.60
C ASN A 120 11.42 24.21 6.42
N ASP A 121 12.03 24.26 5.24
CA ASP A 121 11.35 24.41 3.96
C ASP A 121 11.96 23.35 3.02
N LEU A 122 11.14 22.37 2.64
CA LEU A 122 11.60 21.18 1.90
C LEU A 122 11.86 21.46 0.41
N GLY A 123 11.44 22.60 -0.10
CA GLY A 123 11.49 22.94 -1.52
C GLY A 123 10.93 21.84 -2.42
N ASN A 124 11.69 21.49 -3.46
CA ASN A 124 11.32 20.50 -4.46
C ASN A 124 11.23 19.06 -3.92
N LEU A 125 11.78 18.80 -2.73
CA LEU A 125 11.75 17.48 -2.09
C LEU A 125 10.42 17.23 -1.36
N SER A 126 9.51 18.20 -1.33
CA SER A 126 8.23 18.10 -0.64
C SER A 126 7.39 16.91 -1.07
N SER A 127 7.26 16.68 -2.38
CA SER A 127 6.48 15.57 -2.95
C SER A 127 7.10 14.18 -2.71
N HIS A 128 8.39 14.12 -2.39
CA HIS A 128 9.08 12.86 -2.05
C HIS A 128 8.73 12.40 -0.62
N TYR A 129 8.59 13.34 0.32
CA TYR A 129 8.32 13.01 1.72
C TYR A 129 6.84 13.08 2.10
N PHE A 130 6.07 13.94 1.42
CA PHE A 130 4.68 14.21 1.75
C PHE A 130 3.77 13.95 0.55
N ASN A 131 2.76 13.12 0.77
CA ASN A 131 1.69 12.89 -0.20
C ASN A 131 0.33 12.97 0.50
N ILE A 132 -0.68 13.42 -0.24
CA ILE A 132 -2.04 13.55 0.26
C ILE A 132 -2.96 12.89 -0.75
N SER A 133 -3.77 11.92 -0.31
CA SER A 133 -4.65 11.20 -1.22
C SER A 133 -5.74 12.12 -1.78
N GLY A 134 -5.80 12.24 -3.10
CA GLY A 134 -6.79 13.06 -3.80
C GLY A 134 -6.46 14.55 -3.86
N TYR A 135 -5.26 14.95 -3.47
CA TYR A 135 -4.78 16.34 -3.54
C TYR A 135 -3.34 16.39 -4.06
N ASP A 136 -3.04 17.39 -4.87
CA ASP A 136 -1.70 17.68 -5.36
C ASP A 136 -1.10 18.85 -4.55
N LEU A 137 0.18 18.75 -4.20
CA LEU A 137 0.89 19.80 -3.47
C LEU A 137 1.15 20.97 -4.43
N LEU A 138 0.66 22.16 -4.08
CA LEU A 138 0.87 23.38 -4.85
C LEU A 138 2.16 24.08 -4.43
N THR A 139 2.52 23.96 -3.15
CA THR A 139 3.67 24.63 -2.55
C THR A 139 4.65 23.64 -1.96
N SER A 140 5.86 24.13 -1.72
CA SER A 140 6.78 23.49 -0.78
C SER A 140 6.11 23.26 0.58
N VAL A 141 6.48 22.15 1.23
CA VAL A 141 6.11 21.85 2.61
C VAL A 141 7.04 22.62 3.53
N ILE A 142 6.44 23.51 4.31
CA ILE A 142 7.12 24.33 5.31
C ILE A 142 6.71 23.81 6.69
N GLY A 143 7.68 23.56 7.55
CA GLY A 143 7.42 23.11 8.92
C GLY A 143 8.16 23.93 9.94
N PHE A 144 7.62 23.93 11.14
CA PHE A 144 8.35 24.37 12.31
C PHE A 144 8.05 23.43 13.48
N ILE A 145 9.06 23.19 14.32
CA ILE A 145 8.96 22.34 15.51
C ILE A 145 9.63 23.09 16.67
N VAL A 146 9.06 22.98 17.86
CA VAL A 146 9.53 23.68 19.05
C VAL A 146 10.10 22.68 20.06
N TYR A 147 11.26 23.01 20.62
CA TYR A 147 11.97 22.21 21.60
C TYR A 147 12.35 23.04 22.83
N ASP A 148 12.59 22.36 23.96
CA ASP A 148 13.20 22.99 25.13
C ASP A 148 14.66 23.42 24.82
N ALA A 149 15.10 24.51 25.43
CA ALA A 149 16.41 25.12 25.22
C ALA A 149 17.18 25.32 26.55
N PRO A 150 17.64 24.23 27.19
CA PRO A 150 18.37 24.30 28.45
C PRO A 150 19.66 25.13 28.34
N SER A 151 20.15 25.62 29.48
CA SER A 151 21.37 26.45 29.52
C SER A 151 22.63 25.67 29.16
N HIS A 152 22.67 24.37 29.49
CA HIS A 152 23.77 23.46 29.19
C HIS A 152 23.22 22.34 28.31
N ILE A 153 23.70 22.26 27.07
CA ILE A 153 23.43 21.15 26.16
C ILE A 153 24.48 20.07 26.46
N SER A 154 24.09 19.03 27.18
CA SER A 154 24.93 17.85 27.38
C SER A 154 24.70 16.81 26.27
N THR A 155 23.52 16.78 25.65
CA THR A 155 23.19 15.85 24.57
C THR A 155 22.05 16.40 23.71
N ILE A 156 22.29 16.56 22.41
CA ILE A 156 21.31 17.10 21.43
C ILE A 156 20.16 16.11 21.18
N THR A 157 20.39 14.82 21.43
CA THR A 157 19.51 13.70 21.07
C THR A 157 18.26 13.54 21.94
N SER A 158 18.10 14.31 23.03
CA SER A 158 16.99 14.13 23.99
C SER A 158 16.16 15.38 24.25
N LEU A 159 16.23 16.39 23.38
CA LEU A 159 15.46 17.61 23.60
C LEU A 159 13.97 17.35 23.47
N ARG A 160 13.24 17.73 24.53
CA ARG A 160 11.80 17.54 24.63
C ARG A 160 11.10 18.49 23.65
N LYS A 161 10.24 17.92 22.79
CA LYS A 161 9.29 18.68 21.98
C LYS A 161 8.28 19.40 22.87
N LEU A 162 7.95 20.63 22.48
CA LEU A 162 6.99 21.49 23.17
C LEU A 162 5.91 21.91 22.20
N ASP A 163 4.67 22.00 22.67
CA ASP A 163 3.59 22.61 21.91
C ASP A 163 3.60 24.13 22.10
N LEU A 164 2.95 24.85 21.18
CA LEU A 164 2.63 26.26 21.36
C LEU A 164 1.12 26.41 21.58
N ARG A 165 0.74 27.24 22.55
CA ARG A 165 -0.66 27.59 22.80
C ARG A 165 -0.86 29.10 22.66
N PRO A 166 -1.25 29.58 21.46
CA PRO A 166 -1.63 30.97 21.29
C PRO A 166 -2.98 31.26 21.95
N THR A 167 -3.05 32.27 22.83
CA THR A 167 -4.30 32.62 23.55
C THR A 167 -5.24 33.49 22.71
N GLY A 168 -4.69 34.25 21.76
CA GLY A 168 -5.45 35.14 20.87
C GLY A 168 -5.46 34.63 19.43
N GLN A 169 -4.78 35.38 18.57
CA GLN A 169 -4.65 35.08 17.14
C GLN A 169 -3.89 33.76 16.93
N PRO A 170 -4.24 32.98 15.90
CA PRO A 170 -3.48 31.80 15.51
C PRO A 170 -2.12 32.17 14.89
N ILE A 171 -1.21 31.20 14.82
CA ILE A 171 0.04 31.29 14.07
C ILE A 171 -0.30 31.36 12.58
N SER A 172 0.31 32.29 11.86
CA SER A 172 0.11 32.45 10.43
C SER A 172 1.31 31.92 9.64
N ILE A 173 1.05 31.13 8.61
CA ILE A 173 2.05 30.57 7.70
C ILE A 173 1.82 31.18 6.34
N GLU A 174 2.83 31.86 5.81
CA GLU A 174 2.74 32.63 4.57
C GLU A 174 3.59 31.96 3.49
N PHE A 175 2.97 31.72 2.34
CA PHE A 175 3.64 31.15 1.17
C PHE A 175 3.77 32.20 0.06
N LYS A 176 4.98 32.46 -0.42
CA LYS A 176 5.22 33.51 -1.42
C LYS A 176 4.89 33.05 -2.84
N ASN A 177 4.55 34.00 -3.72
CA ASN A 177 4.39 33.83 -5.18
C ASN A 177 3.28 32.88 -5.65
N LEU A 178 2.10 32.90 -5.01
CA LEU A 178 1.02 31.97 -5.36
C LEU A 178 -0.24 32.62 -5.94
N THR A 179 -0.32 33.96 -5.92
CA THR A 179 -1.54 34.68 -6.31
C THR A 179 -1.99 34.37 -7.74
N GLU A 180 -1.07 34.16 -8.68
CA GLU A 180 -1.40 33.78 -10.05
C GLU A 180 -1.78 32.30 -10.18
N MET A 181 -1.09 31.40 -9.46
CA MET A 181 -1.34 29.96 -9.51
C MET A 181 -2.69 29.55 -8.91
N ILE A 182 -3.21 30.34 -7.96
CA ILE A 182 -4.45 30.08 -7.22
C ILE A 182 -5.68 30.66 -7.94
N LYS A 183 -5.52 31.56 -8.91
CA LYS A 183 -6.63 32.29 -9.53
C LYS A 183 -7.66 31.33 -10.15
N GLY A 184 -8.90 31.37 -9.65
CA GLY A 184 -10.01 30.54 -10.12
C GLY A 184 -9.99 29.08 -9.66
N ARG A 185 -9.11 28.70 -8.72
CA ARG A 185 -8.95 27.33 -8.23
C ARG A 185 -9.28 27.22 -6.74
N THR A 186 -9.93 26.13 -6.33
CA THR A 186 -10.25 25.88 -4.92
C THR A 186 -9.04 25.27 -4.21
N THR A 187 -8.26 26.09 -3.51
CA THR A 187 -7.11 25.63 -2.71
C THR A 187 -7.47 25.44 -1.25
N LYS A 188 -6.78 24.51 -0.58
CA LYS A 188 -6.91 24.26 0.86
C LYS A 188 -5.55 24.29 1.53
N CYS A 189 -5.52 24.64 2.80
CA CYS A 189 -4.35 24.43 3.64
C CYS A 189 -4.35 22.98 4.12
N ALA A 190 -3.21 22.32 4.02
CA ALA A 190 -2.98 21.01 4.59
C ALA A 190 -1.95 21.12 5.72
N MET A 191 -2.28 20.53 6.87
CA MET A 191 -1.38 20.38 8.01
C MET A 191 -1.16 18.89 8.28
N PHE A 192 0.11 18.49 8.31
CA PHE A 192 0.54 17.17 8.78
C PHE A 192 0.86 17.27 10.27
N ASP A 193 0.19 16.44 11.06
CA ASP A 193 0.51 16.29 12.47
C ASP A 193 1.72 15.37 12.69
N GLU A 194 2.17 15.24 13.94
CA GLU A 194 3.30 14.37 14.30
C GLU A 194 3.05 12.88 14.03
N ASN A 195 1.78 12.47 13.90
CA ASN A 195 1.37 11.10 13.61
C ASN A 195 1.27 10.84 12.10
N GLY A 196 1.56 11.83 11.26
CA GLY A 196 1.43 11.76 9.81
C GLY A 196 -0.03 11.87 9.32
N LYS A 197 -0.98 12.19 10.19
CA LYS A 197 -2.37 12.45 9.82
C LYS A 197 -2.46 13.84 9.21
N VAL A 198 -3.19 13.90 8.11
CA VAL A 198 -3.39 15.13 7.35
C VAL A 198 -4.72 15.75 7.73
N SER A 199 -4.70 17.02 8.09
CA SER A 199 -5.89 17.84 8.30
C SER A 199 -5.97 18.91 7.22
N LEU A 200 -7.16 19.08 6.65
CA LEU A 200 -7.42 20.06 5.60
C LEU A 200 -8.28 21.17 6.17
N SER A 201 -7.89 22.42 5.94
CA SER A 201 -8.63 23.60 6.34
C SER A 201 -8.85 24.55 5.16
N GLU A 202 -9.97 25.27 5.19
CA GLU A 202 -10.27 26.28 4.19
C GLU A 202 -9.42 27.53 4.39
N MET A 203 -9.03 28.13 3.28
CA MET A 203 -8.21 29.35 3.27
C MET A 203 -9.12 30.57 3.41
N LYS A 204 -8.85 31.41 4.40
CA LYS A 204 -9.53 32.71 4.55
C LYS A 204 -8.92 33.78 3.63
N PHE A 205 -7.61 33.73 3.45
CA PHE A 205 -6.85 34.64 2.61
C PHE A 205 -5.98 33.83 1.65
N PRO A 206 -5.74 34.34 0.42
CA PRO A 206 -4.80 33.70 -0.48
C PRO A 206 -3.43 33.63 0.19
N ASN A 207 -2.71 32.54 -0.05
CA ASN A 207 -1.30 32.35 0.36
C ASN A 207 -1.07 32.22 1.88
N LEU A 208 -2.12 32.28 2.70
CA LEU A 208 -2.01 32.31 4.15
C LEU A 208 -2.77 31.14 4.79
N CYS A 209 -2.06 30.38 5.61
CA CYS A 209 -2.61 29.32 6.43
C CYS A 209 -2.56 29.69 7.90
N TYR A 210 -3.55 29.26 8.68
CA TYR A 210 -3.60 29.49 10.12
C TYR A 210 -3.52 28.17 10.88
N THR A 211 -2.71 28.15 11.94
CA THR A 211 -2.55 26.99 12.83
C THR A 211 -2.46 27.42 14.28
N ARG A 212 -2.72 26.49 15.19
CA ARG A 212 -2.41 26.66 16.62
C ARG A 212 -1.29 25.74 17.09
N ASN A 213 -0.96 24.72 16.29
CA ASN A 213 0.01 23.68 16.63
C ASN A 213 1.24 23.81 15.73
N HIS A 214 2.35 23.24 16.16
CA HIS A 214 3.51 22.98 15.30
C HIS A 214 3.24 21.81 14.35
N GLY A 215 4.09 21.64 13.35
CA GLY A 215 3.94 20.61 12.34
C GLY A 215 4.41 21.06 10.97
N HIS A 216 3.95 20.37 9.94
CA HIS A 216 4.27 20.67 8.54
C HIS A 216 3.05 21.13 7.78
N PHE A 217 3.22 22.13 6.91
CA PHE A 217 2.15 22.86 6.26
C PHE A 217 2.42 23.02 4.77
N THR A 218 1.38 22.91 3.96
CA THR A 218 1.44 23.13 2.51
C THR A 218 0.07 23.57 2.00
N ILE A 219 0.03 24.25 0.86
CA ILE A 219 -1.20 24.54 0.14
C ILE A 219 -1.41 23.44 -0.90
N VAL A 220 -2.63 22.94 -0.98
CA VAL A 220 -2.99 21.84 -1.86
C VAL A 220 -4.14 22.21 -2.80
N LEU A 221 -4.14 21.54 -3.94
CA LEU A 221 -5.20 21.59 -4.94
C LEU A 221 -5.88 20.22 -5.03
N PRO A 222 -7.21 20.12 -5.21
CA PRO A 222 -7.86 18.84 -5.49
C PRO A 222 -7.24 18.21 -6.74
N SER A 223 -6.84 16.95 -6.64
CA SER A 223 -6.24 16.22 -7.75
C SER A 223 -7.32 15.62 -8.65
N GLU A 224 -7.29 15.99 -9.94
CA GLU A 224 -8.18 15.44 -10.98
C GLU A 224 -7.97 13.94 -11.20
N THR A 225 -6.82 13.41 -10.77
CA THR A 225 -6.46 11.99 -10.91
C THR A 225 -7.36 11.05 -10.12
N ARG A 226 -8.10 11.56 -9.12
CA ARG A 226 -9.04 10.76 -8.32
C ARG A 226 -10.13 10.13 -9.19
N LYS A 227 -10.57 10.84 -10.23
CA LYS A 227 -11.57 10.33 -11.19
C LYS A 227 -10.99 9.19 -12.01
N LYS A 228 -9.77 9.36 -12.54
CA LYS A 228 -9.07 8.36 -13.37
C LYS A 228 -8.71 7.10 -12.57
N ARG A 229 -8.19 7.23 -11.34
CA ARG A 229 -7.82 6.08 -10.48
C ARG A 229 -9.05 5.29 -10.03
N ARG A 230 -10.17 5.96 -9.74
CA ARG A 230 -11.43 5.27 -9.42
C ARG A 230 -11.91 4.44 -10.61
N ILE A 231 -11.87 4.99 -11.82
CA ILE A 231 -12.23 4.26 -13.06
C ILE A 231 -11.29 3.08 -13.30
N TRP A 232 -9.98 3.27 -13.15
CA TRP A 232 -9.01 2.19 -13.30
C TRP A 232 -9.19 1.11 -12.22
N GLY A 233 -9.50 1.52 -10.98
CA GLY A 233 -9.84 0.60 -9.90
C GLY A 233 -11.07 -0.25 -10.23
N PHE A 234 -12.14 0.34 -10.78
CA PHE A 234 -13.30 -0.42 -11.25
C PHE A 234 -12.98 -1.38 -12.39
N LEU A 235 -12.10 -0.98 -13.33
CA LEU A 235 -11.63 -1.86 -14.41
C LEU A 235 -10.82 -3.04 -13.87
N VAL A 236 -9.92 -2.80 -12.91
CA VAL A 236 -9.12 -3.84 -12.26
C VAL A 236 -10.01 -4.79 -11.46
N ILE A 237 -10.94 -4.26 -10.67
CA ILE A 237 -11.93 -5.06 -9.92
C ILE A 237 -12.77 -5.90 -10.87
N GLY A 238 -13.24 -5.31 -11.98
CA GLY A 238 -13.97 -6.04 -13.02
C GLY A 238 -13.15 -7.16 -13.66
N PHE A 239 -11.86 -6.91 -13.92
CA PHE A 239 -10.95 -7.92 -14.48
C PHE A 239 -10.68 -9.07 -13.50
N VAL A 240 -10.50 -8.76 -12.21
CA VAL A 240 -10.29 -9.77 -11.16
C VAL A 240 -11.54 -10.63 -10.97
N ILE A 241 -12.73 -10.02 -10.89
CA ILE A 241 -14.00 -10.75 -10.79
C ILE A 241 -14.23 -11.60 -12.04
N GLY A 242 -13.93 -11.05 -13.23
CA GLY A 242 -14.05 -11.76 -14.51
C GLY A 242 -13.16 -13.00 -14.58
N LEU A 243 -11.87 -12.87 -14.22
CA LEU A 243 -10.95 -14.01 -14.17
C LEU A 243 -11.38 -15.06 -13.15
N PHE A 244 -11.86 -14.63 -11.98
CA PHE A 244 -12.36 -15.55 -10.96
C PHE A 244 -13.59 -16.34 -11.46
N GLY A 245 -14.49 -15.67 -12.19
CA GLY A 245 -15.63 -16.31 -12.86
C GLY A 245 -15.21 -17.34 -13.89
N VAL A 246 -14.24 -17.04 -14.76
CA VAL A 246 -13.75 -17.98 -15.78
C VAL A 246 -13.11 -19.22 -15.15
N VAL A 247 -12.27 -19.04 -14.12
CA VAL A 247 -11.66 -20.16 -13.40
C VAL A 247 -12.73 -21.05 -12.76
N LEU A 248 -13.76 -20.45 -12.14
CA LEU A 248 -14.86 -21.20 -11.54
C LEU A 248 -15.61 -22.05 -12.58
N VAL A 249 -15.92 -21.48 -13.75
CA VAL A 249 -16.61 -22.19 -14.84
C VAL A 249 -15.78 -23.37 -15.35
N VAL A 250 -14.45 -23.20 -15.53
CA VAL A 250 -13.56 -24.28 -15.97
C VAL A 250 -13.51 -25.42 -14.95
N VAL A 251 -13.45 -25.09 -13.66
CA VAL A 251 -13.44 -26.10 -12.58
C VAL A 251 -14.75 -26.88 -12.56
N VAL A 252 -15.89 -26.19 -12.60
CA VAL A 252 -17.22 -26.83 -12.62
C VAL A 252 -17.40 -27.67 -13.87
N GLY A 253 -17.01 -27.16 -15.04
CA GLY A 253 -17.07 -27.92 -16.31
C GLY A 253 -16.24 -29.20 -16.27
N ARG A 254 -15.02 -29.15 -15.73
CA ARG A 254 -14.19 -30.35 -15.52
C ARG A 254 -14.82 -31.33 -14.54
N MET A 255 -15.44 -30.84 -13.47
CA MET A 255 -16.14 -31.69 -12.49
C MET A 255 -17.32 -32.42 -13.14
N VAL A 256 -18.15 -31.73 -13.92
CA VAL A 256 -19.29 -32.31 -14.63
C VAL A 256 -18.82 -33.34 -15.67
N LEU A 257 -17.83 -33.01 -16.49
CA LEU A 257 -17.25 -33.94 -17.47
C LEU A 257 -16.62 -35.18 -16.80
N GLY A 258 -15.98 -35.00 -15.65
CA GLY A 258 -15.45 -36.10 -14.84
C GLY A 258 -16.55 -37.04 -14.35
N ILE A 259 -17.66 -36.48 -13.85
CA ILE A 259 -18.84 -37.25 -13.41
C ILE A 259 -19.49 -38.00 -14.58
N PHE A 260 -19.64 -37.35 -15.74
CA PHE A 260 -20.20 -37.99 -16.93
C PHE A 260 -19.29 -39.12 -17.44
N LYS A 261 -17.97 -38.92 -17.47
CA LYS A 261 -17.03 -39.97 -17.84
C LYS A 261 -17.04 -41.13 -16.85
N SER A 262 -17.02 -40.85 -15.54
CA SER A 262 -17.09 -41.92 -14.53
C SER A 262 -18.40 -42.68 -14.59
N LYS A 263 -19.52 -41.99 -14.88
CA LYS A 263 -20.82 -42.64 -15.06
C LYS A 263 -20.81 -43.54 -16.29
N LYS A 264 -20.28 -43.06 -17.43
CA LYS A 264 -20.17 -43.83 -18.67
C LYS A 264 -19.25 -45.04 -18.51
N THR A 265 -18.12 -44.91 -17.81
CA THR A 265 -17.24 -46.05 -17.54
C THR A 265 -17.91 -47.08 -16.62
N CYS A 266 -18.72 -46.64 -15.65
CA CYS A 266 -19.47 -47.53 -14.77
C CYS A 266 -20.65 -48.24 -15.47
N GLU A 267 -21.30 -47.58 -16.45
CA GLU A 267 -22.33 -48.21 -17.29
C GLU A 267 -21.72 -49.24 -18.27
N MET A 268 -20.55 -48.95 -18.86
CA MET A 268 -19.87 -49.88 -19.78
C MET A 268 -19.28 -51.12 -19.09
N GLU A 269 -18.98 -51.05 -17.79
CA GLU A 269 -18.60 -52.24 -17.01
C GLU A 269 -19.80 -53.16 -16.73
N ARG A 270 -21.02 -52.63 -16.74
CA ARG A 270 -22.25 -53.40 -16.44
C ARG A 270 -22.76 -54.17 -17.66
N GLU A 271 -22.71 -53.59 -18.85
CA GLU A 271 -23.16 -54.25 -20.09
C GLU A 271 -22.22 -55.38 -20.54
N ALA A 272 -20.92 -55.27 -20.23
CA ALA A 272 -19.94 -56.33 -20.51
C ALA A 272 -20.09 -57.57 -19.60
N GLU A 273 -20.81 -57.45 -18.48
CA GLU A 273 -21.09 -58.58 -17.57
C GLU A 273 -22.41 -59.30 -17.92
N GLU A 274 -23.28 -58.67 -18.73
CA GLU A 274 -24.53 -59.25 -19.24
C GLU A 274 -24.40 -59.87 -20.64
N GLY A 275 -23.47 -59.40 -21.48
CA GLY A 275 -23.18 -59.95 -22.80
C GLY A 275 -21.97 -60.89 -22.82
N GLU A 276 -22.22 -62.18 -23.01
CA GLU A 276 -21.29 -63.31 -23.24
C GLU A 276 -21.12 -64.31 -22.08
N PHE A 277 -22.15 -65.14 -21.91
CA PHE A 277 -22.01 -66.49 -21.33
C PHE A 277 -21.43 -67.46 -22.40
N LEU A 278 -20.23 -67.17 -22.94
CA LEU A 278 -19.49 -68.18 -23.68
C LEU A 278 -18.82 -69.12 -22.69
N GLU A 279 -19.11 -70.41 -22.83
CA GLU A 279 -18.63 -71.48 -21.96
C GLU A 279 -17.10 -71.48 -21.88
N SER A 280 -16.54 -70.89 -20.82
CA SER A 280 -15.10 -70.79 -20.62
C SER A 280 -14.58 -72.06 -19.95
N VAL A 281 -13.72 -72.83 -20.62
CA VAL A 281 -13.01 -73.93 -19.98
C VAL A 281 -11.75 -73.38 -19.29
N VAL A 282 -11.54 -73.77 -18.04
CA VAL A 282 -10.36 -73.37 -17.26
C VAL A 282 -9.25 -74.40 -17.49
N VAL A 283 -8.11 -73.96 -18.03
CA VAL A 283 -6.92 -74.81 -18.14
C VAL A 283 -5.85 -74.19 -17.24
N GLY A 284 -5.57 -74.84 -16.10
CA GLY A 284 -4.63 -74.31 -15.10
C GLY A 284 -5.15 -73.06 -14.38
N ARG A 285 -4.38 -71.96 -14.38
CA ARG A 285 -4.74 -70.69 -13.72
C ARG A 285 -5.31 -69.63 -14.66
N SER A 286 -5.54 -69.96 -15.93
CA SER A 286 -6.03 -69.04 -16.96
C SER A 286 -7.27 -69.60 -17.65
N LYS A 287 -8.25 -68.73 -17.90
CA LYS A 287 -9.45 -69.03 -18.69
C LYS A 287 -9.22 -68.59 -20.14
N MET A 288 -9.58 -69.43 -21.11
CA MET A 288 -9.41 -69.11 -22.54
C MET A 288 -10.66 -69.49 -23.35
N PRO A 289 -11.03 -68.69 -24.37
CA PRO A 289 -12.16 -68.97 -25.25
C PRO A 289 -11.79 -70.01 -26.33
N VAL A 290 -12.71 -70.90 -26.68
CA VAL A 290 -12.50 -71.96 -27.68
C VAL A 290 -13.33 -71.65 -28.93
N ALA A 291 -12.70 -71.67 -30.11
CA ALA A 291 -13.34 -71.45 -31.41
C ALA A 291 -13.27 -72.70 -32.30
N MET A 292 -14.35 -73.00 -33.03
CA MET A 292 -14.48 -74.17 -33.92
C MET A 292 -13.91 -73.89 -35.32
N VAL A 293 -13.08 -74.79 -35.89
CA VAL A 293 -12.28 -74.54 -37.12
C VAL A 293 -12.88 -75.23 -38.38
N THR A 294 -12.86 -74.57 -39.55
CA THR A 294 -13.16 -75.14 -40.90
C THR A 294 -12.14 -74.65 -41.96
N ARG A 295 -11.75 -75.49 -42.95
CA ARG A 295 -10.73 -75.23 -44.01
C ARG A 295 -11.29 -75.49 -45.42
N THR A 296 -10.84 -74.75 -46.45
CA THR A 296 -11.05 -75.02 -47.90
C THR A 296 -9.79 -74.75 -48.75
N HIS A 297 -9.59 -75.50 -49.86
CA HIS A 297 -8.38 -75.53 -50.73
C HIS A 297 -8.53 -74.75 -52.08
N PRO A 298 -7.43 -74.28 -52.73
CA PRO A 298 -7.44 -73.55 -54.03
C PRO A 298 -7.05 -74.36 -55.30
N VAL A 299 -7.36 -73.85 -56.51
CA VAL A 299 -7.15 -74.43 -57.88
C VAL A 299 -6.24 -73.53 -58.77
N LEU A 300 -5.46 -74.13 -59.71
CA LEU A 300 -4.42 -73.52 -60.59
C LEU A 300 -4.85 -73.36 -62.08
N GLU A 301 -4.32 -72.35 -62.80
CA GLU A 301 -4.48 -72.15 -64.27
C GLU A 301 -3.15 -72.35 -65.05
N GLY A 302 -3.20 -72.78 -66.31
CA GLY A 302 -2.04 -73.05 -67.21
C GLY A 302 -2.00 -72.21 -68.50
N PRO A 303 -0.86 -72.15 -69.24
CA PRO A 303 -0.57 -71.11 -70.23
C PRO A 303 -1.02 -71.42 -71.68
N ARG A 304 -1.16 -70.36 -72.50
CA ARG A 304 -1.53 -70.40 -73.95
C ARG A 304 -0.47 -69.67 -74.80
N PHE A 305 -0.07 -70.31 -75.90
CA PHE A 305 0.63 -69.79 -77.09
C PHE A 305 0.07 -70.60 -78.29
N PRO A 306 0.12 -70.15 -79.55
CA PRO A 306 1.18 -69.37 -80.21
C PRO A 306 0.81 -67.95 -80.65
#